data_AF-A0A101QG52-F1
#
_entry.id   AF-A0A101QG52-F1
#
_cell.length_a   1.000
_cell.length_b   1.000
_cell.length_c   1.000
_cell.angle_alpha   90.00
_cell.angle_beta   90.00
_cell.angle_gamma   90.00
#
_symmetry.space_group_name_H-M   'P 1'
#
loop_
_entity.id
_entity.type
_entity.pdbx_description
1 polymer ?
#
loop_
_entity_poly.entity_id
_entity_poly.type
_entity_poly.pdbx_seq_one_letter_code
_entity_poly.pdbx_strand_id
1 'polypeptide(L)'
;MSKDLVVILTALNLEYQAVRRKLDGAQVHRHERGTLFEVGTVRGTSCRVALGLTNKGNHSAAVIAERAIQEFSPVAVLFVGVAGALWDTARLGDVVMATHVYAYHGGTSEDDGLKARPRVWETAHGISQLGSHLARVNDWADDTTGQGRAPQVRFGAIAAGEVVQNSKISAEARWIRQHYNDALAIEMEAAGVAQAGHLNGAPVAIIRGISDRADGTKNSAKDRDRQPRAAANAAAFATRLAVELVREQEQIAMSQADRARTADGLEGRVSNTAHHSTVGIMAGSVKGSSVHVNAAPKVAGPADLVAELDALREHLKRHHAEGALDDDTYREALAELGFARRAATDNTPEPSKRATMALKRLRGLIAEFPELVARLAPLVVAAGDLS
;
A
#
# COMPACT_ATOMS: atom_id res chain seq x y z
N MET A 1 1.74 -14.18 7.54
CA MET A 1 3.20 -14.38 7.70
C MET A 1 3.75 -13.18 8.47
N SER A 2 4.62 -13.43 9.44
CA SER A 2 5.25 -12.38 10.25
C SER A 2 6.05 -11.45 9.34
N LYS A 3 5.72 -10.16 9.30
CA LYS A 3 6.46 -9.12 8.54
C LYS A 3 7.61 -8.57 9.40
N ASP A 4 8.47 -9.45 9.91
CA ASP A 4 9.54 -9.13 10.86
C ASP A 4 10.95 -9.43 10.33
N LEU A 5 11.05 -9.79 9.05
CA LEU A 5 12.27 -10.32 8.45
C LEU A 5 12.76 -9.44 7.31
N VAL A 6 14.05 -9.12 7.36
CA VAL A 6 14.79 -8.47 6.27
C VAL A 6 15.72 -9.49 5.63
N VAL A 7 15.76 -9.53 4.30
CA VAL A 7 16.77 -10.33 3.59
C VAL A 7 18.01 -9.47 3.41
N ILE A 8 19.18 -9.99 3.79
CA ILE A 8 20.47 -9.38 3.46
C ILE A 8 21.22 -10.27 2.49
N LEU A 9 21.57 -9.73 1.33
CA LEU A 9 22.34 -10.44 0.31
C LEU A 9 23.74 -9.85 0.21
N THR A 10 24.73 -10.70 -0.06
CA THR A 10 26.14 -10.33 -0.23
C THR A 10 26.75 -11.09 -1.41
N ALA A 11 27.78 -10.55 -2.06
CA ALA A 11 28.38 -11.17 -3.24
C ALA A 11 29.63 -12.01 -2.88
N LEU A 12 30.37 -11.60 -1.85
CA LEU A 12 31.64 -12.21 -1.44
C LEU A 12 31.57 -12.79 -0.02
N ASN A 13 32.33 -13.86 0.22
CA ASN A 13 32.41 -14.47 1.55
C ASN A 13 32.85 -13.48 2.65
N LEU A 14 33.77 -12.55 2.36
CA LEU A 14 34.19 -11.56 3.37
C LEU A 14 33.03 -10.62 3.77
N GLU A 15 32.16 -10.28 2.83
CA GLU A 15 30.98 -9.43 3.04
C GLU A 15 29.93 -10.20 3.82
N TYR A 16 29.70 -11.46 3.43
CA TYR A 16 28.86 -12.40 4.16
C TYR A 16 29.30 -12.52 5.61
N GLN A 17 30.60 -12.75 5.86
CA GLN A 17 31.15 -12.84 7.21
C GLN A 17 31.08 -11.51 7.98
N ALA A 18 31.10 -10.37 7.31
CA ALA A 18 30.90 -9.07 7.96
C ALA A 18 29.47 -8.93 8.51
N VAL A 19 28.46 -9.32 7.72
CA VAL A 19 27.06 -9.33 8.17
C VAL A 19 26.82 -10.42 9.21
N ARG A 20 27.31 -11.64 8.98
CA ARG A 20 27.12 -12.78 9.89
C ARG A 20 27.62 -12.49 11.31
N ARG A 21 28.73 -11.76 11.46
CA ARG A 21 29.26 -11.33 12.77
C ARG A 21 28.34 -10.39 13.54
N LYS A 22 27.32 -9.82 12.90
CA LYS A 22 26.30 -8.97 13.54
C LYS A 22 25.06 -9.76 13.97
N LEU A 23 25.00 -11.04 13.66
CA LEU A 23 23.85 -11.89 13.94
C LEU A 23 24.13 -12.82 15.13
N ASP A 24 23.11 -13.07 15.93
CA ASP A 24 23.08 -14.09 16.96
C ASP A 24 22.20 -15.26 16.53
N GLY A 25 22.56 -16.47 16.97
CA GLY A 25 21.76 -17.68 16.73
C GLY A 25 21.55 -18.04 15.25
N ALA A 26 22.46 -17.64 14.36
CA ALA A 26 22.33 -17.91 12.93
C ALA A 26 22.28 -19.43 12.63
N GLN A 27 21.16 -19.88 12.08
CA GLN A 27 20.92 -21.27 11.69
C GLN A 27 20.79 -21.39 10.17
N VAL A 28 21.28 -22.50 9.62
CA VAL A 28 21.20 -22.76 8.19
C VAL A 28 19.75 -23.04 7.80
N HIS A 29 19.25 -22.26 6.85
CA HIS A 29 17.98 -22.48 6.15
C HIS A 29 18.27 -22.95 4.72
N ARG A 30 17.83 -24.17 4.39
CA ARG A 30 18.05 -24.76 3.06
C ARG A 30 16.78 -24.62 2.23
N HIS A 31 16.85 -23.81 1.18
CA HIS A 31 15.81 -23.73 0.16
C HIS A 31 15.72 -25.06 -0.62
N GLU A 32 14.52 -25.46 -1.06
CA GLU A 32 14.26 -26.72 -1.78
C GLU A 32 15.19 -26.96 -2.99
N ARG A 33 15.51 -25.88 -3.71
CA ARG A 33 16.44 -25.87 -4.87
C ARG A 33 17.92 -25.75 -4.50
N GLY A 34 18.28 -25.99 -3.24
CA GLY A 34 19.66 -26.12 -2.78
C GLY A 34 20.38 -24.83 -2.35
N THR A 35 19.77 -23.65 -2.50
CA THR A 35 20.35 -22.40 -1.96
C THR A 35 20.37 -22.45 -0.43
N LEU A 36 21.50 -22.05 0.16
CA LEU A 36 21.64 -21.93 1.60
C LEU A 36 21.53 -20.46 2.00
N PHE A 37 20.71 -20.23 3.01
CA PHE A 37 20.63 -18.98 3.76
C PHE A 37 21.02 -19.26 5.20
N GLU A 38 21.43 -18.23 5.93
CA GLU A 38 21.50 -18.27 7.39
C GLU A 38 20.46 -17.32 7.96
N VAL A 39 19.60 -17.83 8.83
CA VAL A 39 18.56 -17.04 9.50
C VAL A 39 18.96 -16.86 10.96
N GLY A 40 19.05 -15.60 11.39
CA GLY A 40 19.38 -15.23 12.77
C GLY A 40 18.72 -13.91 13.15
N THR A 41 19.09 -13.38 14.32
CA THR A 41 18.64 -12.06 14.76
C THR A 41 19.79 -11.07 14.83
N VAL A 42 19.54 -9.80 14.52
CA VAL A 42 20.55 -8.75 14.74
C VAL A 42 20.81 -8.64 16.25
N ARG A 43 22.09 -8.69 16.63
CA ARG A 43 22.58 -8.64 18.01
C ARG A 43 21.85 -7.61 18.86
N GLY A 44 21.35 -8.04 20.02
CA GLY A 44 20.65 -7.17 20.97
C GLY A 44 19.26 -6.70 20.52
N THR A 45 18.69 -7.29 19.46
CA THR A 45 17.36 -6.93 18.94
C THR A 45 16.53 -8.17 18.56
N SER A 46 15.23 -7.97 18.29
CA SER A 46 14.33 -8.98 17.74
C SER A 46 14.33 -9.04 16.21
N CYS A 47 15.05 -8.15 15.52
CA CYS A 47 15.04 -8.04 14.06
C CYS A 47 15.61 -9.32 13.44
N ARG A 48 14.79 -10.06 12.69
CA ARG A 48 15.21 -11.28 11.99
C ARG A 48 15.85 -10.95 10.66
N VAL A 49 16.95 -11.62 10.35
CA VAL A 49 17.67 -11.47 9.08
C VAL A 49 17.86 -12.83 8.44
N ALA A 50 17.49 -12.94 7.17
CA ALA A 50 17.90 -14.03 6.30
C ALA A 50 19.10 -13.57 5.45
N LEU A 51 20.28 -14.09 5.76
CA LEU A 51 21.53 -13.78 5.08
C LEU A 51 21.79 -14.78 3.95
N GLY A 52 22.05 -14.27 2.74
CA GLY A 52 22.35 -15.08 1.56
C GLY A 52 23.59 -14.63 0.80
N LEU A 53 24.22 -15.57 0.09
CA LEU A 53 25.36 -15.30 -0.80
C LEU A 53 24.91 -15.41 -2.27
N THR A 54 25.09 -14.36 -3.05
CA THR A 54 24.68 -14.30 -4.46
C THR A 54 25.77 -14.73 -5.43
N ASN A 55 27.04 -14.70 -5.03
CA ASN A 55 28.20 -14.64 -5.92
C ASN A 55 28.24 -13.36 -6.77
N LYS A 56 29.27 -13.26 -7.60
CA LYS A 56 29.54 -12.10 -8.44
C LYS A 56 28.67 -12.06 -9.70
N GLY A 57 28.40 -10.84 -10.19
CA GLY A 57 27.67 -10.56 -11.42
C GLY A 57 26.16 -10.43 -11.25
N ASN A 58 25.53 -9.60 -12.09
CA ASN A 58 24.11 -9.25 -11.94
C ASN A 58 23.18 -10.43 -12.17
N HIS A 59 23.53 -11.37 -13.05
CA HIS A 59 22.68 -12.54 -13.34
C HIS A 59 22.48 -13.43 -12.11
N SER A 60 23.56 -13.78 -11.41
CA SER A 60 23.46 -14.62 -10.21
C SER A 60 22.78 -13.86 -9.07
N ALA A 61 23.10 -12.58 -8.92
CA ALA A 61 22.46 -11.69 -7.95
C ALA A 61 20.94 -11.58 -8.15
N ALA A 62 20.47 -11.42 -9.39
CA ALA A 62 19.04 -11.38 -9.69
C ALA A 62 18.33 -12.69 -9.32
N VAL A 63 18.89 -13.84 -9.72
CA VAL A 63 18.28 -15.16 -9.47
C VAL A 63 18.20 -15.48 -7.97
N ILE A 64 19.25 -15.17 -7.21
CA ILE A 64 19.27 -15.43 -5.77
C ILE A 64 18.39 -14.42 -5.02
N ALA A 65 18.33 -13.16 -5.46
CA ALA A 65 17.43 -12.16 -4.90
C ALA A 65 15.95 -12.53 -5.11
N GLU A 66 15.57 -12.90 -6.33
CA GLU A 66 14.24 -13.44 -6.66
C GLU A 66 13.86 -14.57 -5.71
N ARG A 67 14.75 -15.56 -5.58
CA ARG A 67 14.54 -16.73 -4.71
C ARG A 67 14.37 -16.34 -3.25
N ALA A 68 15.20 -15.43 -2.75
CA ALA A 68 15.10 -14.97 -1.36
C ALA A 68 13.80 -14.18 -1.11
N ILE A 69 13.36 -13.37 -2.08
CA ILE A 69 12.09 -12.64 -1.99
C ILE A 69 10.92 -13.61 -1.89
N GLN A 70 10.88 -14.61 -2.78
CA GLN A 70 9.81 -15.62 -2.80
C GLN A 70 9.81 -16.50 -1.53
N GLU A 71 10.99 -16.92 -1.08
CA GLU A 71 11.13 -17.78 0.10
C GLU A 71 10.72 -17.08 1.39
N PHE A 72 11.09 -15.81 1.56
CA PHE A 72 10.97 -15.13 2.87
C PHE A 72 9.91 -14.03 2.92
N SER A 73 9.39 -13.57 1.77
CA SER A 73 8.46 -12.43 1.70
C SER A 73 8.91 -11.24 2.59
N PRO A 74 10.15 -10.74 2.43
CA PRO A 74 10.77 -9.87 3.41
C PRO A 74 10.16 -8.46 3.40
N VAL A 75 10.37 -7.73 4.51
CA VAL A 75 10.05 -6.29 4.62
C VAL A 75 10.84 -5.49 3.59
N ALA A 76 12.12 -5.85 3.41
CA ALA A 76 13.00 -5.30 2.41
C ALA A 76 14.14 -6.28 2.09
N VAL A 77 14.79 -6.07 0.94
CA VAL A 77 16.06 -6.70 0.58
C VAL A 77 17.16 -5.65 0.68
N LEU A 78 18.15 -5.91 1.53
CA LEU A 78 19.35 -5.09 1.61
C LEU A 78 20.48 -5.82 0.90
N PHE A 79 21.12 -5.15 -0.06
CA PHE A 79 22.28 -5.71 -0.73
C PHE A 79 23.55 -5.04 -0.23
N VAL A 80 24.38 -5.82 0.45
CA VAL A 80 25.51 -5.33 1.24
C VAL A 80 26.80 -5.88 0.66
N GLY A 81 27.80 -5.02 0.54
CA GLY A 81 29.07 -5.42 -0.05
C GLY A 81 30.06 -4.27 -0.15
N VAL A 82 31.10 -4.46 -0.94
CA VAL A 82 32.09 -3.41 -1.22
C VAL A 82 31.96 -2.86 -2.64
N ALA A 83 32.46 -1.65 -2.85
CA ALA A 83 32.52 -1.01 -4.16
C ALA A 83 33.79 -0.16 -4.32
N GLY A 84 34.13 0.15 -5.56
CA GLY A 84 35.15 1.15 -5.89
C GLY A 84 34.54 2.54 -5.95
N ALA A 85 35.21 3.54 -5.36
CA ALA A 85 34.81 4.94 -5.52
C ALA A 85 35.18 5.48 -6.91
N LEU A 86 34.25 6.16 -7.56
CA LEU A 86 34.49 6.80 -8.87
C LEU A 86 35.13 8.20 -8.74
N TRP A 87 34.95 8.83 -7.58
CA TRP A 87 35.41 10.17 -7.26
C TRP A 87 36.07 10.25 -5.89
N ASP A 88 36.90 11.26 -5.69
CA ASP A 88 37.61 11.50 -4.43
C ASP A 88 36.71 11.96 -3.28
N THR A 89 35.46 12.31 -3.59
CA THR A 89 34.43 12.68 -2.60
C THR A 89 34.10 11.51 -1.67
N ALA A 90 34.10 10.26 -2.17
CA ALA A 90 33.87 9.06 -1.37
C ALA A 90 35.19 8.50 -0.85
N ARG A 91 35.41 8.56 0.48
CA ARG A 91 36.67 8.12 1.09
C ARG A 91 36.66 6.61 1.27
N LEU A 92 37.85 6.01 1.29
CA LEU A 92 38.00 4.60 1.65
C LEU A 92 37.45 4.35 3.06
N GLY A 93 36.57 3.36 3.18
CA GLY A 93 35.85 3.05 4.40
C GLY A 93 34.57 3.86 4.63
N ASP A 94 34.27 4.89 3.84
CA ASP A 94 32.91 5.48 3.83
C ASP A 94 31.91 4.43 3.28
N VAL A 95 30.65 4.60 3.64
CA VAL A 95 29.53 3.81 3.13
C VAL A 95 28.78 4.65 2.09
N VAL A 96 28.49 4.07 0.94
CA VAL A 96 27.56 4.63 -0.05
C VAL A 96 26.27 3.83 -0.01
N MET A 97 25.16 4.51 0.29
CA MET A 97 23.83 3.99 0.07
C MET A 97 23.32 4.54 -1.26
N ALA A 98 22.89 3.66 -2.16
CA ALA A 98 22.41 4.09 -3.46
C ALA A 98 21.16 4.98 -3.31
N THR A 99 21.13 6.12 -4.00
CA THR A 99 19.86 6.81 -4.30
C THR A 99 19.14 6.06 -5.41
N HIS A 100 19.90 5.69 -6.44
CA HIS A 100 19.47 4.81 -7.51
C HIS A 100 20.65 4.01 -8.06
N VAL A 101 20.34 2.98 -8.86
CA VAL A 101 21.32 2.13 -9.52
C VAL A 101 21.23 2.28 -11.03
N TYR A 102 22.36 2.52 -11.69
CA TYR A 102 22.50 2.45 -13.14
C TYR A 102 22.95 1.06 -13.59
N ALA A 103 22.20 0.39 -14.46
CA ALA A 103 22.73 -0.70 -15.29
C ALA A 103 23.56 -0.10 -16.44
N TYR A 104 24.83 0.21 -16.15
CA TYR A 104 25.62 1.16 -16.97
C TYR A 104 26.02 0.63 -18.35
N HIS A 105 25.90 -0.68 -18.57
CA HIS A 105 26.14 -1.33 -19.87
C HIS A 105 24.98 -1.17 -20.88
N GLY A 106 23.83 -0.65 -20.45
CA GLY A 106 22.70 -0.41 -21.37
C GLY A 106 23.03 0.69 -22.38
N GLY A 107 22.88 0.40 -23.67
CA GLY A 107 23.13 1.36 -24.74
C GLY A 107 22.78 0.86 -26.14
N THR A 108 22.89 1.76 -27.11
CA THR A 108 22.71 1.47 -28.55
C THR A 108 24.01 1.76 -29.27
N SER A 109 24.50 0.82 -30.07
CA SER A 109 25.68 1.02 -30.91
C SER A 109 25.25 1.56 -32.27
N GLU A 110 25.76 2.73 -32.64
CA GLU A 110 25.50 3.41 -33.91
C GLU A 110 26.83 3.76 -34.60
N ASP A 111 26.78 4.20 -35.87
CA ASP A 111 27.98 4.54 -36.66
C ASP A 111 28.79 5.70 -36.03
N ASP A 112 28.12 6.59 -35.29
CA ASP A 112 28.73 7.70 -34.56
C ASP A 112 29.17 7.33 -33.12
N GLY A 113 28.96 6.08 -32.70
CA GLY A 113 29.44 5.53 -31.44
C GLY A 113 28.36 4.86 -30.57
N LEU A 114 28.76 4.45 -29.36
CA LEU A 114 27.85 3.91 -28.36
C LEU A 114 27.08 5.05 -27.68
N LYS A 115 25.76 4.91 -27.56
CA LYS A 115 24.87 5.87 -26.87
C LYS A 115 24.30 5.24 -25.60
N ALA A 116 24.56 5.86 -24.44
CA ALA A 116 24.11 5.37 -23.15
C ALA A 116 22.58 5.37 -23.05
N ARG A 117 22.00 4.21 -22.70
CA ARG A 117 20.57 4.02 -22.43
C ARG A 117 20.42 3.04 -21.27
N PRO A 118 20.85 3.42 -20.06
CA PRO A 118 20.79 2.53 -18.91
C PRO A 118 19.34 2.26 -18.50
N ARG A 119 19.12 1.11 -17.86
CA ARG A 119 18.00 1.00 -16.93
C ARG A 119 18.40 1.61 -15.59
N VAL A 120 17.45 2.25 -14.94
CA VAL A 120 17.64 2.93 -13.65
C VAL A 120 16.60 2.42 -12.67
N TRP A 121 17.03 2.13 -11.45
CA TRP A 121 16.14 1.76 -10.35
C TRP A 121 16.38 2.67 -9.15
N GLU A 122 15.35 3.45 -8.82
CA GLU A 122 15.34 4.31 -7.64
C GLU A 122 15.14 3.49 -6.36
N THR A 123 15.82 3.88 -5.30
CA THR A 123 15.58 3.34 -3.97
C THR A 123 14.22 3.81 -3.46
N ALA A 124 13.46 2.91 -2.84
CA ALA A 124 12.16 3.24 -2.28
C ALA A 124 12.24 4.42 -1.30
N HIS A 125 11.31 5.38 -1.42
CA HIS A 125 11.36 6.64 -0.68
C HIS A 125 11.47 6.44 0.84
N GLY A 126 10.67 5.54 1.43
CA GLY A 126 10.71 5.26 2.87
C GLY A 126 12.09 4.77 3.33
N ILE A 127 12.69 3.83 2.60
CA ILE A 127 14.03 3.32 2.89
C ILE A 127 15.08 4.45 2.76
N SER A 128 14.97 5.29 1.75
CA SER A 128 15.86 6.44 1.55
C SER A 128 15.77 7.45 2.71
N GLN A 129 14.56 7.74 3.20
CA GLN A 129 14.34 8.61 4.36
C GLN A 129 14.92 8.02 5.64
N LEU A 130 14.67 6.73 5.90
CA LEU A 130 15.24 6.03 7.06
C LEU A 130 16.76 6.00 7.02
N GLY A 131 17.35 5.65 5.88
CA GLY A 131 18.80 5.67 5.70
C GLY A 131 19.40 7.05 5.96
N SER A 132 18.78 8.10 5.40
CA SER A 132 19.20 9.49 5.61
C SER A 132 19.07 9.95 7.06
N HIS A 133 17.99 9.55 7.74
CA HIS A 133 17.81 9.82 9.17
C HIS A 133 18.89 9.12 10.00
N LEU A 134 19.11 7.83 9.75
CA LEU A 134 20.12 7.02 10.43
C LEU A 134 21.53 7.60 10.29
N ALA A 135 21.87 8.06 9.08
CA ALA A 135 23.15 8.72 8.81
C ALA A 135 23.30 10.05 9.60
N ARG A 136 22.22 10.81 9.80
CA ARG A 136 22.24 12.07 10.56
C ARG A 136 22.41 11.86 12.06
N VAL A 137 21.70 10.89 12.63
CA VAL A 137 21.82 10.56 14.06
C VAL A 137 23.15 9.87 14.38
N ASN A 138 23.78 9.28 13.35
CA ASN A 138 25.10 8.64 13.40
C ASN A 138 25.19 7.45 14.40
N ASP A 139 24.04 6.86 14.74
CA ASP A 139 23.90 5.69 15.60
C ASP A 139 23.94 4.39 14.76
N TRP A 140 25.02 4.18 14.02
CA TRP A 140 25.16 3.03 13.11
C TRP A 140 26.57 2.48 13.01
N ALA A 141 27.58 3.32 13.22
CA ALA A 141 28.97 2.92 13.14
C ALA A 141 29.37 2.17 14.41
N ASP A 142 30.10 1.07 14.26
CA ASP A 142 30.76 0.45 15.41
C ASP A 142 31.78 1.41 16.01
N ASP A 143 32.01 1.29 17.31
CA ASP A 143 33.02 2.07 18.02
C ASP A 143 34.41 1.73 17.44
N THR A 144 34.92 2.60 16.58
CA THR A 144 36.21 2.38 15.92
C THR A 144 37.31 2.69 16.92
N THR A 145 37.76 1.69 17.67
CA THR A 145 38.82 1.76 18.69
C THR A 145 40.24 2.02 18.13
N GLY A 146 40.37 2.70 16.98
CA GLY A 146 41.66 2.92 16.32
C GLY A 146 41.73 4.25 15.56
N GLN A 147 42.89 4.91 15.68
CA GLN A 147 43.22 6.26 15.20
C GLN A 147 42.86 6.53 13.72
N GLY A 148 41.62 6.94 13.47
CA GLY A 148 41.15 7.31 12.16
C GLY A 148 39.85 8.11 12.23
N ARG A 149 39.57 8.90 11.19
CA ARG A 149 38.32 9.65 11.08
C ARG A 149 37.15 8.67 10.95
N ALA A 150 36.05 8.94 11.66
CA ALA A 150 34.83 8.14 11.58
C ALA A 150 34.35 7.98 10.11
N PRO A 151 33.86 6.78 9.74
CA PRO A 151 33.26 6.57 8.43
C PRO A 151 32.00 7.43 8.28
N GLN A 152 31.73 7.90 7.05
CA GLN A 152 30.52 8.65 6.74
C GLN A 152 29.63 7.84 5.81
N VAL A 153 28.32 8.05 5.92
CA VAL A 153 27.35 7.56 4.93
C VAL A 153 27.15 8.64 3.88
N ARG A 154 27.22 8.25 2.61
CA ARG A 154 26.99 9.09 1.45
C ARG A 154 25.82 8.53 0.65
N PHE A 155 25.03 9.42 0.09
CA PHE A 155 23.89 9.08 -0.74
C PHE A 155 24.18 9.55 -2.15
N GLY A 156 24.07 8.64 -3.12
CA GLY A 156 24.25 8.96 -4.54
C GLY A 156 24.15 7.72 -5.40
N ALA A 157 24.30 7.89 -6.71
CA ALA A 157 24.10 6.81 -7.65
C ALA A 157 25.20 5.75 -7.55
N ILE A 158 24.85 4.49 -7.86
CA ILE A 158 25.82 3.39 -8.01
C ILE A 158 25.71 2.85 -9.43
N ALA A 159 26.85 2.77 -10.13
CA ALA A 159 26.95 2.13 -11.42
C ALA A 159 27.21 0.62 -11.25
N ALA A 160 26.34 -0.21 -11.80
CA ALA A 160 26.42 -1.67 -11.72
C ALA A 160 26.56 -2.30 -13.12
N GLY A 161 27.50 -3.22 -13.30
CA GLY A 161 27.73 -3.92 -14.57
C GLY A 161 28.70 -5.09 -14.45
N GLU A 162 28.88 -5.86 -15.52
CA GLU A 162 29.64 -7.13 -15.49
C GLU A 162 31.17 -6.99 -15.50
N VAL A 163 31.72 -5.77 -15.59
CA VAL A 163 33.17 -5.54 -15.68
C VAL A 163 33.72 -5.05 -14.34
N VAL A 164 34.81 -5.67 -13.89
CA VAL A 164 35.61 -5.16 -12.76
C VAL A 164 36.35 -3.89 -13.22
N GLN A 165 35.81 -2.72 -12.87
CA GLN A 165 36.47 -1.46 -13.19
C GLN A 165 37.70 -1.24 -12.29
N ASN A 166 38.89 -1.19 -12.91
CA ASN A 166 40.15 -0.91 -12.22
C ASN A 166 41.12 -0.13 -13.14
N SER A 167 40.65 0.99 -13.69
CA SER A 167 41.46 1.84 -14.57
C SER A 167 40.94 3.28 -14.56
N LYS A 168 41.84 4.26 -14.63
CA LYS A 168 41.46 5.67 -14.86
C LYS A 168 41.22 6.00 -16.33
N ILE A 169 41.81 5.25 -17.27
CA ILE A 169 41.93 5.68 -18.67
C ILE A 169 41.27 4.74 -19.67
N SER A 170 40.79 3.57 -19.21
CA SER A 170 40.11 2.61 -20.07
C SER A 170 38.87 3.21 -20.75
N ALA A 171 38.39 2.57 -21.81
CA ALA A 171 37.19 3.01 -22.50
C ALA A 171 35.99 3.03 -21.52
N GLU A 172 35.89 2.03 -20.66
CA GLU A 172 34.88 1.90 -19.61
C GLU A 172 35.02 3.02 -18.57
N ALA A 173 36.25 3.32 -18.14
CA ALA A 173 36.52 4.41 -17.20
C ALA A 173 36.02 5.77 -17.75
N ARG A 174 36.30 6.01 -19.03
CA ARG A 174 35.89 7.23 -19.74
C ARG A 174 34.38 7.25 -19.93
N TRP A 175 33.81 6.13 -20.35
CA TRP A 175 32.37 5.95 -20.53
C TRP A 175 31.59 6.30 -19.27
N ILE A 176 32.00 5.73 -18.12
CA ILE A 176 31.34 5.97 -16.83
C ILE A 176 31.43 7.44 -16.44
N ARG A 177 32.62 8.05 -16.54
CA ARG A 177 32.78 9.46 -16.20
C ARG A 177 32.01 10.42 -17.10
N GLN A 178 31.81 10.04 -18.37
CA GLN A 178 31.09 10.87 -19.34
C GLN A 178 29.57 10.78 -19.18
N HIS A 179 29.04 9.60 -18.89
CA HIS A 179 27.59 9.35 -18.94
C HIS A 179 26.93 9.18 -17.57
N TYR A 180 27.69 8.85 -16.53
CA TYR A 180 27.19 8.57 -15.19
C TYR A 180 27.99 9.37 -14.16
N ASN A 181 28.10 10.68 -14.39
CA ASN A 181 29.02 11.56 -13.67
C ASN A 181 28.60 11.83 -12.21
N ASP A 182 27.37 11.50 -11.85
CA ASP A 182 26.78 11.57 -10.51
C ASP A 182 26.95 10.26 -9.71
N ALA A 183 27.38 9.17 -10.36
CA ALA A 183 27.65 7.90 -9.69
C ALA A 183 28.84 8.03 -8.74
N LEU A 184 28.62 7.71 -7.46
CA LEU A 184 29.66 7.76 -6.43
C LEU A 184 30.51 6.50 -6.41
N ALA A 185 29.93 5.37 -6.77
CA ALA A 185 30.56 4.06 -6.68
C ALA A 185 30.24 3.16 -7.87
N ILE A 186 31.11 2.17 -8.09
CA ILE A 186 30.95 1.13 -9.11
C ILE A 186 31.13 -0.26 -8.51
N GLU A 187 30.26 -1.19 -8.91
CA GLU A 187 30.23 -2.60 -8.50
C GLU A 187 29.56 -3.47 -9.58
N MET A 188 29.27 -4.75 -9.28
CA MET A 188 28.93 -5.74 -10.31
C MET A 188 27.58 -6.45 -10.16
N GLU A 189 26.76 -6.12 -9.17
CA GLU A 189 25.63 -6.96 -8.79
C GLU A 189 24.34 -6.19 -8.48
N ALA A 190 24.42 -4.89 -8.19
CA ALA A 190 23.30 -4.11 -7.68
C ALA A 190 22.16 -3.97 -8.69
N ALA A 191 22.45 -3.92 -10.00
CA ALA A 191 21.42 -3.87 -11.02
C ALA A 191 20.59 -5.15 -11.04
N GLY A 192 21.21 -6.31 -10.85
CA GLY A 192 20.51 -7.60 -10.75
C GLY A 192 19.57 -7.66 -9.56
N VAL A 193 20.04 -7.26 -8.37
CA VAL A 193 19.21 -7.24 -7.15
C VAL A 193 18.09 -6.20 -7.26
N ALA A 194 18.38 -5.00 -7.76
CA ALA A 194 17.38 -3.97 -7.97
C ALA A 194 16.32 -4.39 -8.98
N GLN A 195 16.71 -5.08 -10.06
CA GLN A 195 15.77 -5.64 -11.03
C GLN A 195 14.87 -6.71 -10.40
N ALA A 196 15.42 -7.64 -9.63
CA ALA A 196 14.62 -8.66 -8.94
C ALA A 196 13.62 -8.01 -7.97
N GLY A 197 14.05 -7.07 -7.15
CA GLY A 197 13.15 -6.34 -6.26
C GLY A 197 12.04 -5.61 -6.99
N HIS A 198 12.39 -4.89 -8.07
CA HIS A 198 11.41 -4.18 -8.90
C HIS A 198 10.34 -5.11 -9.48
N LEU A 199 10.74 -6.27 -10.03
CA LEU A 199 9.80 -7.22 -10.62
C LEU A 199 8.89 -7.90 -9.59
N ASN A 200 9.33 -8.02 -8.34
CA ASN A 200 8.52 -8.59 -7.25
C ASN A 200 7.73 -7.55 -6.45
N GLY A 201 7.93 -6.25 -6.70
CA GLY A 201 7.42 -5.21 -5.81
C GLY A 201 8.03 -5.24 -4.41
N ALA A 202 9.22 -5.85 -4.24
CA ALA A 202 9.93 -5.91 -2.98
C ALA A 202 10.84 -4.68 -2.82
N PRO A 203 10.76 -3.94 -1.70
CA PRO A 203 11.65 -2.80 -1.45
C PRO A 203 13.13 -3.23 -1.39
N VAL A 204 14.01 -2.51 -2.09
CA VAL A 204 15.46 -2.79 -2.14
C VAL A 204 16.26 -1.58 -1.67
N ALA A 205 17.31 -1.84 -0.91
CA ALA A 205 18.38 -0.87 -0.64
C ALA A 205 19.75 -1.46 -0.98
N ILE A 206 20.58 -0.68 -1.67
CA ILE A 206 21.95 -1.06 -2.01
C ILE A 206 22.92 -0.28 -1.13
N ILE A 207 23.77 -1.00 -0.40
CA ILE A 207 24.68 -0.45 0.60
C ILE A 207 26.08 -0.99 0.31
N ARG A 208 27.02 -0.08 0.06
CA ARG A 208 28.38 -0.40 -0.35
C ARG A 208 29.43 0.29 0.51
N GLY A 209 30.34 -0.48 1.07
CA GLY A 209 31.55 0.05 1.69
C GLY A 209 32.60 0.34 0.63
N ILE A 210 33.21 1.53 0.66
CA ILE A 210 34.24 1.90 -0.32
C ILE A 210 35.57 1.22 0.01
N SER A 211 35.98 0.24 -0.80
CA SER A 211 37.21 -0.53 -0.59
C SER A 211 38.41 -0.02 -1.37
N ASP A 212 38.19 0.53 -2.56
CA ASP A 212 39.21 0.98 -3.50
C ASP A 212 38.73 2.17 -4.35
N ARG A 213 39.56 2.66 -5.28
CA ARG A 213 39.26 3.82 -6.14
C ARG A 213 38.93 3.45 -7.59
N ALA A 214 38.78 2.16 -7.92
CA ALA A 214 38.52 1.68 -9.27
C ALA A 214 39.53 2.20 -10.33
N ASP A 215 40.77 2.47 -9.92
CA ASP A 215 41.67 3.38 -10.64
C ASP A 215 42.98 2.74 -11.12
N GLY A 216 43.10 1.42 -11.02
CA GLY A 216 44.30 0.68 -11.41
C GLY A 216 45.24 0.38 -10.24
N THR A 217 44.97 0.90 -9.04
CA THR A 217 45.80 0.65 -7.86
C THR A 217 45.34 -0.54 -7.01
N LYS A 218 44.27 -1.24 -7.44
CA LYS A 218 43.77 -2.48 -6.82
C LYS A 218 44.81 -3.59 -7.00
N ASN A 219 45.28 -4.17 -5.89
CA ASN A 219 46.28 -5.25 -5.70
C ASN A 219 47.48 -4.89 -4.80
N SER A 220 47.38 -3.82 -4.00
CA SER A 220 48.42 -3.51 -3.00
C SER A 220 48.21 -4.30 -1.72
N ALA A 221 49.26 -4.55 -0.94
CA ALA A 221 49.13 -5.17 0.40
C ALA A 221 48.13 -4.42 1.30
N LYS A 222 47.92 -3.11 1.06
CA LYS A 222 46.96 -2.26 1.77
C LYS A 222 45.49 -2.63 1.49
N ASP A 223 45.19 -3.31 0.38
CA ASP A 223 43.82 -3.68 0.03
C ASP A 223 43.30 -4.83 0.90
N ARG A 224 44.20 -5.69 1.39
CA ARG A 224 43.88 -6.76 2.36
C ARG A 224 43.30 -6.22 3.67
N ASP A 225 43.68 -5.00 4.07
CA ASP A 225 43.19 -4.37 5.30
C ASP A 225 41.97 -3.48 5.04
N ARG A 226 41.87 -2.89 3.84
CA ARG A 226 40.79 -1.95 3.47
C ARG A 226 39.47 -2.64 3.18
N GLN A 227 39.49 -3.73 2.43
CA GLN A 227 38.26 -4.42 2.01
C GLN A 227 37.47 -4.98 3.20
N PRO A 228 38.08 -5.64 4.21
CA PRO A 228 37.36 -6.09 5.39
C PRO A 228 36.77 -4.93 6.21
N ARG A 229 37.47 -3.80 6.31
CA ARG A 229 36.96 -2.60 6.99
C ARG A 229 35.77 -1.99 6.27
N ALA A 230 35.85 -1.85 4.94
CA ALA A 230 34.76 -1.35 4.12
C ALA A 230 33.51 -2.26 4.26
N ALA A 231 33.69 -3.57 4.18
CA ALA A 231 32.62 -4.54 4.38
C ALA A 231 32.02 -4.48 5.78
N ALA A 232 32.85 -4.33 6.82
CA ALA A 232 32.37 -4.19 8.20
C ALA A 232 31.51 -2.92 8.39
N ASN A 233 31.94 -1.78 7.84
CA ASN A 233 31.18 -0.54 7.92
C ASN A 233 29.84 -0.64 7.17
N ALA A 234 29.85 -1.24 5.97
CA ALA A 234 28.62 -1.49 5.20
C ALA A 234 27.65 -2.42 5.95
N ALA A 235 28.17 -3.49 6.55
CA ALA A 235 27.40 -4.41 7.36
C ALA A 235 26.79 -3.72 8.59
N ALA A 236 27.57 -2.91 9.32
CA ALA A 236 27.08 -2.16 10.48
C ALA A 236 25.91 -1.25 10.12
N PHE A 237 26.07 -0.44 9.06
CA PHE A 237 25.00 0.44 8.57
C PHE A 237 23.76 -0.37 8.13
N ALA A 238 23.96 -1.44 7.36
CA ALA A 238 22.86 -2.26 6.85
C ALA A 238 22.08 -2.97 7.95
N THR A 239 22.76 -3.55 8.95
CA THR A 239 22.05 -4.22 10.06
C THR A 239 21.29 -3.23 10.93
N ARG A 240 21.82 -2.02 11.10
CA ARG A 240 21.12 -0.97 11.83
C ARG A 240 19.90 -0.45 11.06
N LEU A 241 20.01 -0.30 9.75
CA LEU A 241 18.89 0.04 8.88
C LEU A 241 17.82 -1.07 8.87
N ALA A 242 18.22 -2.34 8.85
CA ALA A 242 17.29 -3.47 8.94
C ALA A 242 16.43 -3.40 10.21
N VAL A 243 17.03 -3.09 11.36
CA VAL A 243 16.32 -2.90 12.62
C VAL A 243 15.30 -1.76 12.53
N GLU A 244 15.67 -0.62 11.94
CA GLU A 244 14.74 0.50 11.77
C GLU A 244 13.59 0.17 10.79
N LEU A 245 13.86 -0.58 9.73
CA LEU A 245 12.83 -1.02 8.78
C LEU A 245 11.79 -1.94 9.43
N VAL A 246 12.25 -2.91 10.24
CA VAL A 246 11.33 -3.79 10.98
C VAL A 246 10.52 -2.98 12.00
N ARG A 247 11.16 -2.08 12.75
CA ARG A 247 10.47 -1.19 13.71
C ARG A 247 9.41 -0.32 13.04
N GLU A 248 9.71 0.30 11.91
CA GLU A 248 8.75 1.12 11.17
C GLU A 248 7.57 0.25 10.68
N GLN A 249 7.85 -0.95 10.16
CA GLN A 249 6.82 -1.88 9.71
C GLN A 249 5.92 -2.36 10.85
N GLU A 250 6.47 -2.61 12.05
CA GLU A 250 5.73 -2.94 13.26
C GLU A 250 4.85 -1.76 13.71
N GLN A 251 5.39 -0.54 13.73
CA GLN A 251 4.63 0.66 14.09
C GLN A 251 3.49 0.93 13.12
N ILE A 252 3.72 0.77 11.81
CA ILE A 252 2.68 0.89 10.79
C ILE A 252 1.60 -0.17 11.05
N ALA A 253 1.97 -1.43 11.27
CA ALA A 253 1.03 -2.50 11.56
C ALA A 253 0.21 -2.24 12.84
N MET A 254 0.85 -1.77 13.91
CA MET A 254 0.18 -1.39 15.16
C MET A 254 -0.79 -0.22 14.94
N SER A 255 -0.36 0.84 14.24
CA SER A 255 -1.22 1.99 13.96
C SER A 255 -2.44 1.62 13.09
N GLN A 256 -2.26 0.68 12.16
CA GLN A 256 -3.36 0.15 11.35
C GLN A 256 -4.30 -0.73 12.18
N ALA A 257 -3.76 -1.57 13.06
CA ALA A 257 -4.56 -2.38 13.98
C ALA A 257 -5.31 -1.50 14.99
N ASP A 258 -4.72 -0.41 15.47
CA ASP A 258 -5.38 0.56 16.35
C ASP A 258 -6.47 1.33 15.60
N ARG A 259 -6.20 1.78 14.37
CA ARG A 259 -7.23 2.38 13.50
C ARG A 259 -8.38 1.41 13.23
N ALA A 260 -8.06 0.15 12.94
CA ALA A 260 -9.06 -0.90 12.75
C ALA A 260 -9.86 -1.14 14.03
N ARG A 261 -9.22 -1.22 15.20
CA ARG A 261 -9.89 -1.34 16.50
C ARG A 261 -10.72 -0.11 16.86
N THR A 262 -10.30 1.10 16.51
CA THR A 262 -11.14 2.30 16.69
C THR A 262 -12.29 2.35 15.68
N ALA A 263 -12.11 1.79 14.48
CA ALA A 263 -13.17 1.65 13.49
C ALA A 263 -14.18 0.54 13.87
N ASP A 264 -13.73 -0.51 14.54
CA ASP A 264 -14.55 -1.60 15.09
C ASP A 264 -15.22 -1.17 16.41
N GLY A 265 -14.54 -0.35 17.23
CA GLY A 265 -15.12 0.39 18.36
C GLY A 265 -16.04 1.54 17.93
N LEU A 266 -16.06 1.86 16.63
CA LEU A 266 -17.13 2.54 15.92
C LEU A 266 -18.12 1.49 15.37
N GLU A 267 -18.60 0.58 16.21
CA GLU A 267 -20.04 0.21 16.24
C GLU A 267 -20.89 1.44 16.59
N GLY A 268 -20.60 2.59 15.97
CA GLY A 268 -21.47 3.74 15.91
C GLY A 268 -22.63 3.32 15.05
N ARG A 269 -23.67 2.79 15.68
CA ARG A 269 -24.99 2.64 15.08
C ARG A 269 -25.37 4.00 14.50
N VAL A 270 -25.20 4.18 13.19
CA VAL A 270 -25.64 5.38 12.48
C VAL A 270 -27.16 5.33 12.44
N SER A 271 -27.79 5.94 13.45
CA SER A 271 -29.24 6.06 13.54
C SER A 271 -29.65 7.37 12.91
N ASN A 272 -29.99 7.34 11.61
CA ASN A 272 -30.66 8.45 10.95
C ASN A 272 -32.16 8.35 11.20
N THR A 273 -32.70 9.24 12.04
CA THR A 273 -34.15 9.36 12.24
C THR A 273 -34.64 10.54 11.42
N ALA A 274 -35.46 10.25 10.40
CA ALA A 274 -36.13 11.27 9.60
C ALA A 274 -37.64 11.08 9.72
N HIS A 275 -38.36 12.20 9.79
CA HIS A 275 -39.82 12.20 9.77
C HIS A 275 -40.26 12.80 8.42
N HIS A 276 -41.03 12.03 7.64
CA HIS A 276 -41.58 12.45 6.34
C HIS A 276 -40.50 12.86 5.30
N SER A 277 -39.35 12.18 5.26
CA SER A 277 -38.27 12.46 4.30
C SER A 277 -37.51 11.19 3.91
N THR A 278 -36.89 11.20 2.72
CA THR A 278 -36.05 10.10 2.23
C THR A 278 -34.70 10.11 2.94
N VAL A 279 -34.32 8.98 3.55
CA VAL A 279 -32.97 8.79 4.10
C VAL A 279 -32.12 8.08 3.06
N GLY A 280 -31.13 8.78 2.49
CA GLY A 280 -30.09 8.17 1.67
C GLY A 280 -29.02 7.52 2.56
N ILE A 281 -28.68 6.26 2.30
CA ILE A 281 -27.54 5.59 2.93
C ILE A 281 -26.42 5.53 1.90
N MET A 282 -25.36 6.33 2.09
CA MET A 282 -24.17 6.22 1.27
C MET A 282 -23.23 5.19 1.89
N ALA A 283 -23.41 3.92 1.55
CA ALA A 283 -22.46 2.87 1.89
C ALA A 283 -21.31 2.88 0.88
N GLY A 284 -20.07 2.96 1.35
CA GLY A 284 -18.88 2.71 0.52
C GLY A 284 -18.71 1.23 0.19
N SER A 285 -17.46 0.77 0.04
CA SER A 285 -17.13 -0.66 -0.14
C SER A 285 -17.45 -1.46 1.13
N VAL A 286 -18.52 -2.25 1.10
CA VAL A 286 -18.83 -3.24 2.15
C VAL A 286 -18.22 -4.59 1.74
N LYS A 287 -17.25 -5.09 2.52
CA LYS A 287 -16.69 -6.44 2.34
C LYS A 287 -16.93 -7.27 3.60
N GLY A 288 -17.64 -8.39 3.45
CA GLY A 288 -17.80 -9.37 4.52
C GLY A 288 -18.87 -9.06 5.58
N SER A 289 -19.78 -8.11 5.34
CA SER A 289 -20.84 -7.74 6.29
C SER A 289 -22.24 -7.92 5.69
N SER A 290 -23.24 -8.17 6.54
CA SER A 290 -24.66 -8.30 6.16
C SER A 290 -25.44 -7.04 6.52
N VAL A 291 -26.08 -6.41 5.52
CA VAL A 291 -26.94 -5.24 5.73
C VAL A 291 -28.36 -5.71 6.04
N HIS A 292 -28.89 -5.39 7.23
CA HIS A 292 -30.26 -5.71 7.63
C HIS A 292 -31.11 -4.43 7.63
N VAL A 293 -32.19 -4.41 6.84
CA VAL A 293 -33.19 -3.34 6.84
C VAL A 293 -34.48 -3.91 7.41
N ASN A 294 -34.83 -3.52 8.63
CA ASN A 294 -36.12 -3.84 9.24
C ASN A 294 -37.02 -2.62 9.17
N ALA A 295 -38.04 -2.68 8.31
CA ALA A 295 -39.16 -1.75 8.32
C ALA A 295 -40.34 -2.46 9.00
N ALA A 296 -40.69 -2.05 10.22
CA ALA A 296 -41.92 -2.52 10.87
C ALA A 296 -43.09 -1.66 10.34
N PRO A 297 -44.09 -2.24 9.66
CA PRO A 297 -45.30 -1.51 9.32
C PRO A 297 -46.05 -1.22 10.63
N LYS A 298 -46.36 0.06 10.87
CA LYS A 298 -47.25 0.44 11.97
C LYS A 298 -48.66 0.08 11.51
N VAL A 299 -49.26 -0.96 12.08
CA VAL A 299 -50.63 -1.38 11.76
C VAL A 299 -51.58 -0.27 12.21
N ALA A 300 -52.11 0.46 11.24
CA ALA A 300 -53.09 1.52 11.44
C ALA A 300 -54.47 0.87 11.63
N GLY A 301 -55.14 1.11 12.76
CA GLY A 301 -56.48 0.59 13.00
C GLY A 301 -57.54 1.24 12.09
N PRO A 302 -58.78 0.72 12.04
CA PRO A 302 -59.86 1.27 11.20
C PRO A 302 -60.14 2.77 11.44
N ALA A 303 -59.99 3.23 12.68
CA ALA A 303 -60.14 4.65 13.06
C ALA A 303 -59.00 5.54 12.50
N ASP A 304 -57.84 4.96 12.26
CA ASP A 304 -56.64 5.64 11.73
C ASP A 304 -56.75 5.82 10.20
N LEU A 305 -57.36 4.84 9.50
CA LEU A 305 -57.63 4.93 8.06
C LEU A 305 -58.59 6.06 7.70
N VAL A 306 -59.64 6.30 8.49
CA VAL A 306 -60.60 7.38 8.23
C VAL A 306 -59.93 8.75 8.38
N ALA A 307 -59.08 8.92 9.39
CA ALA A 307 -58.31 10.15 9.60
C ALA A 307 -57.34 10.42 8.44
N GLU A 308 -56.65 9.39 7.96
CA GLU A 308 -55.73 9.51 6.82
C GLU A 308 -56.45 9.78 5.49
N LEU A 309 -57.65 9.20 5.27
CA LEU A 309 -58.49 9.53 4.11
C LEU A 309 -58.97 10.99 4.16
N ASP A 310 -59.31 11.50 5.35
CA ASP A 310 -59.67 12.90 5.54
C ASP A 310 -58.47 13.85 5.32
N ALA A 311 -57.26 13.43 5.70
CA ALA A 311 -56.03 14.17 5.39
C ALA A 311 -55.76 14.23 3.88
N LEU A 312 -55.90 13.11 3.17
CA LEU A 312 -55.74 13.06 1.71
C LEU A 312 -56.74 13.99 0.99
N ARG A 313 -57.96 14.12 1.51
CA ARG A 313 -58.97 15.05 1.00
C ARG A 313 -58.52 16.51 1.05
N GLU A 314 -57.85 16.92 2.14
CA GLU A 314 -57.31 18.27 2.28
C GLU A 314 -56.08 18.50 1.39
N HIS A 315 -55.33 17.45 1.04
CA HIS A 315 -54.27 17.53 0.03
C HIS A 315 -54.82 17.71 -1.39
N LEU A 316 -55.88 16.99 -1.77
CA LEU A 316 -56.57 17.17 -3.06
C LEU A 316 -57.12 18.59 -3.21
N LYS A 317 -57.76 19.12 -2.14
CA LYS A 317 -58.26 20.51 -2.11
C LYS A 317 -57.16 21.54 -2.36
N ARG A 318 -56.00 21.38 -1.72
CA ARG A 318 -54.87 22.30 -1.91
C ARG A 318 -54.32 22.25 -3.34
N HIS A 319 -54.11 21.06 -3.90
CA HIS A 319 -53.62 20.96 -5.28
C HIS A 319 -54.61 21.52 -6.30
N HIS A 320 -55.92 21.41 -6.05
CA HIS A 320 -56.94 22.06 -6.88
C HIS A 320 -56.90 23.60 -6.74
N ALA A 321 -56.80 24.11 -5.51
CA ALA A 321 -56.70 25.55 -5.26
C ALA A 321 -55.42 26.18 -5.85
N GLU A 322 -54.35 25.40 -5.97
CA GLU A 322 -53.08 25.77 -6.61
C GLU A 322 -53.11 25.62 -8.14
N GLY A 323 -54.22 25.16 -8.72
CA GLY A 323 -54.40 24.97 -10.16
C GLY A 323 -53.68 23.74 -10.74
N ALA A 324 -53.15 22.86 -9.88
CA ALA A 324 -52.47 21.64 -10.31
C ALA A 324 -53.45 20.53 -10.72
N LEU A 325 -54.67 20.52 -10.17
CA LEU A 325 -55.75 19.58 -10.50
C LEU A 325 -56.91 20.32 -11.17
N ASP A 326 -57.30 19.87 -12.35
CA ASP A 326 -58.47 20.40 -13.06
C ASP A 326 -59.80 20.05 -12.35
N ASP A 327 -60.84 20.83 -12.62
CA ASP A 327 -62.16 20.73 -11.98
C ASP A 327 -62.85 19.37 -12.16
N ASP A 328 -62.62 18.68 -13.29
CA ASP A 328 -63.23 17.39 -13.60
C ASP A 328 -62.52 16.30 -12.79
N THR A 329 -61.19 16.22 -12.89
CA THR A 329 -60.36 15.25 -12.15
C THR A 329 -60.50 15.43 -10.64
N TYR A 330 -60.55 16.66 -10.14
CA TYR A 330 -60.75 16.96 -8.72
C TYR A 330 -62.11 16.45 -8.21
N ARG A 331 -63.20 16.64 -8.97
CA ARG A 331 -64.53 16.16 -8.60
C ARG A 331 -64.61 14.64 -8.57
N GLU A 332 -64.04 13.97 -9.57
CA GLU A 332 -64.01 12.51 -9.62
C GLU A 332 -63.15 11.92 -8.50
N ALA A 333 -61.98 12.51 -8.23
CA ALA A 333 -61.10 12.11 -7.14
C ALA A 333 -61.77 12.24 -5.77
N LEU A 334 -62.51 13.34 -5.52
CA LEU A 334 -63.28 13.51 -4.30
C LEU A 334 -64.42 12.50 -4.16
N ALA A 335 -65.08 12.14 -5.26
CA ALA A 335 -66.15 11.16 -5.26
C ALA A 335 -65.62 9.77 -4.86
N GLU A 336 -64.53 9.31 -5.49
CA GLU A 336 -63.88 8.02 -5.18
C GLU A 336 -63.32 7.99 -3.75
N LEU A 337 -62.72 9.09 -3.27
CA LEU A 337 -62.27 9.20 -1.88
C LEU A 337 -63.44 9.15 -0.89
N GLY A 338 -64.57 9.79 -1.22
CA GLY A 338 -65.81 9.72 -0.44
C GLY A 338 -66.41 8.32 -0.39
N PHE A 339 -66.32 7.54 -1.47
CA PHE A 339 -66.72 6.13 -1.48
C PHE A 339 -65.81 5.28 -0.59
N ALA A 340 -64.48 5.46 -0.68
CA ALA A 340 -63.52 4.75 0.17
C ALA A 340 -63.76 5.04 1.66
N ARG A 341 -64.00 6.30 2.01
CA ARG A 341 -64.28 6.74 3.39
C ARG A 341 -65.57 6.13 3.94
N ARG A 342 -66.67 6.12 3.16
CA ARG A 342 -67.93 5.49 3.59
C ARG A 342 -67.76 3.99 3.80
N ALA A 343 -67.06 3.32 2.90
CA ALA A 343 -66.77 1.89 3.03
C ALA A 343 -65.88 1.58 4.25
N ALA A 344 -64.96 2.47 4.63
CA ALA A 344 -64.14 2.32 5.83
C ALA A 344 -64.92 2.51 7.16
N THR A 345 -66.10 3.15 7.12
CA THR A 345 -66.96 3.38 8.30
C THR A 345 -68.11 2.39 8.46
N ASP A 346 -68.44 1.59 7.44
CA ASP A 346 -69.57 0.65 7.47
C ASP A 346 -69.17 -0.73 8.03
N ASN A 347 -69.84 -1.16 9.11
CA ASN A 347 -69.54 -2.38 9.87
C ASN A 347 -70.23 -3.65 9.31
N THR A 348 -70.23 -3.84 7.99
CA THR A 348 -70.80 -5.04 7.32
C THR A 348 -69.70 -5.93 6.71
N PRO A 349 -69.97 -7.17 6.25
CA PRO A 349 -68.92 -8.14 5.88
C PRO A 349 -68.21 -7.93 4.52
N GLU A 350 -68.62 -6.97 3.68
CA GLU A 350 -68.02 -6.72 2.34
C GLU A 350 -67.25 -5.37 2.12
N PRO A 351 -66.72 -4.61 3.10
CA PRO A 351 -66.33 -3.20 2.88
C PRO A 351 -64.90 -3.04 2.36
N SER A 352 -63.97 -3.91 2.78
CA SER A 352 -62.54 -3.86 2.45
C SER A 352 -62.27 -3.89 0.93
N LYS A 353 -62.95 -4.79 0.20
CA LYS A 353 -62.80 -4.90 -1.27
C LYS A 353 -63.32 -3.65 -1.99
N ARG A 354 -64.43 -3.06 -1.53
CA ARG A 354 -65.01 -1.86 -2.12
C ARG A 354 -64.16 -0.63 -1.86
N ALA A 355 -63.64 -0.48 -0.63
CA ALA A 355 -62.70 0.58 -0.27
C ALA A 355 -61.41 0.49 -1.11
N THR A 356 -60.84 -0.72 -1.22
CA THR A 356 -59.64 -0.97 -2.02
C THR A 356 -59.86 -0.65 -3.50
N MET A 357 -61.02 -0.98 -4.06
CA MET A 357 -61.35 -0.66 -5.46
C MET A 357 -61.47 0.84 -5.69
N ALA A 358 -62.14 1.57 -4.79
CA ALA A 358 -62.26 3.02 -4.88
C ALA A 358 -60.88 3.71 -4.80
N LEU A 359 -60.00 3.26 -3.90
CA LEU A 359 -58.64 3.80 -3.81
C LEU A 359 -57.77 3.44 -5.02
N LYS A 360 -57.97 2.28 -5.66
CA LYS A 360 -57.29 1.93 -6.92
C LYS A 360 -57.74 2.80 -8.09
N ARG A 361 -59.02 3.17 -8.15
CA ARG A 361 -59.55 4.11 -9.15
C ARG A 361 -59.03 5.52 -8.92
N LEU A 362 -59.04 5.97 -7.67
CA LEU A 362 -58.44 7.24 -7.27
C LEU A 362 -56.98 7.31 -7.74
N ARG A 363 -56.19 6.25 -7.53
CA ARG A 363 -54.79 6.18 -8.00
C ARG A 363 -54.66 6.37 -9.50
N GLY A 364 -55.62 5.90 -10.29
CA GLY A 364 -55.64 6.12 -11.74
C GLY A 364 -55.88 7.59 -12.09
N LEU A 365 -56.82 8.24 -11.41
CA LEU A 365 -57.17 9.65 -11.61
C LEU A 365 -56.02 10.60 -11.23
N ILE A 366 -55.23 10.25 -10.22
CA ILE A 366 -54.13 11.09 -9.73
C ILE A 366 -52.74 10.61 -10.18
N ALA A 367 -52.65 9.71 -11.17
CA ALA A 367 -51.40 9.03 -11.53
C ALA A 367 -50.27 10.00 -11.93
N GLU A 368 -50.62 11.15 -12.49
CA GLU A 368 -49.69 12.20 -12.92
C GLU A 368 -49.17 13.08 -11.77
N PHE A 369 -49.60 12.82 -10.53
CA PHE A 369 -49.22 13.58 -9.33
C PHE A 369 -48.44 12.69 -8.34
N PRO A 370 -47.11 12.60 -8.47
CA PRO A 370 -46.30 11.66 -7.68
C PRO A 370 -46.46 11.80 -6.17
N GLU A 371 -46.64 13.03 -5.66
CA GLU A 371 -46.84 13.28 -4.23
C GLU A 371 -48.18 12.73 -3.73
N LEU A 372 -49.26 12.89 -4.49
CA LEU A 372 -50.57 12.36 -4.12
C LEU A 372 -50.61 10.83 -4.24
N VAL A 373 -49.94 10.26 -5.25
CA VAL A 373 -49.79 8.80 -5.43
C VAL A 373 -49.02 8.19 -4.26
N ALA A 374 -47.93 8.83 -3.81
CA ALA A 374 -47.14 8.36 -2.68
C ALA A 374 -47.95 8.34 -1.38
N ARG A 375 -48.81 9.33 -1.16
CA ARG A 375 -49.71 9.41 0.01
C ARG A 375 -50.86 8.41 -0.05
N LEU A 376 -51.34 8.06 -1.25
CA LEU A 376 -52.42 7.09 -1.43
C LEU A 376 -51.96 5.63 -1.28
N ALA A 377 -50.73 5.31 -1.65
CA ALA A 377 -50.18 3.95 -1.62
C ALA A 377 -50.36 3.21 -0.28
N PRO A 378 -50.01 3.79 0.89
CA PRO A 378 -50.22 3.12 2.17
C PRO A 378 -51.70 2.90 2.50
N LEU A 379 -52.61 3.76 2.03
CA LEU A 379 -54.05 3.65 2.26
C LEU A 379 -54.67 2.50 1.48
N VAL A 380 -54.17 2.21 0.27
CA VAL A 380 -54.61 1.04 -0.52
C VAL A 380 -54.23 -0.26 0.18
N VAL A 381 -53.04 -0.31 0.81
CA VAL A 381 -52.58 -1.47 1.58
C VAL A 381 -53.41 -1.62 2.85
N ALA A 382 -53.54 -0.55 3.64
CA ALA A 382 -54.34 -0.54 4.86
C ALA A 382 -55.82 -0.89 4.61
N ALA A 383 -56.40 -0.46 3.49
CA ALA A 383 -57.76 -0.83 3.11
C ALA A 383 -57.90 -2.31 2.70
N GLY A 384 -56.84 -2.93 2.17
CA GLY A 384 -56.81 -4.35 1.81
C GLY A 384 -56.61 -5.26 3.03
N ASP A 385 -55.97 -4.76 4.07
CA ASP A 385 -55.71 -5.50 5.32
C ASP A 385 -56.93 -5.49 6.28
N LEU A 386 -58.00 -4.76 5.95
CA LEU A 386 -59.31 -4.80 6.64
C LEU A 386 -60.15 -6.06 6.31
N SER A 387 -59.58 -7.03 5.59
CA SER A 387 -60.26 -8.23 5.05
C SER A 387 -60.34 -9.40 6.01
#